data_AF-A0A2I0VB19-F1
#
_entry.id   AF-A0A2I0VB19-F1
#
_cell.length_a   1.000
_cell.length_b   1.000
_cell.length_c   1.000
_cell.angle_alpha   90.00
_cell.angle_beta   90.00
_cell.angle_gamma   90.00
#
_symmetry.space_group_name_H-M   'P 1'
#
loop_
_entity.id
_entity.type
_entity.pdbx_description
1 polymer ?
#
loop_
_entity_poly.entity_id
_entity_poly.type
_entity_poly.pdbx_seq_one_letter_code
_entity_poly.pdbx_strand_id
1 'polypeptide(L)'
;MLLRADYLHKYSCWTKLAPARAVVDRHRNCEDILMNFVAAMESGEGPLLVGGRVRDYGDPRNRGKGETEIGRVGLSSRKEHWESRGNCITEFHRLLGVMPLRYSYGKVVGEIGEQGLCRKAGKLVLCDQD
;
A
#
# COMPACT_ATOMS: atom_id res chain seq x y z
N MET A 1 -0.57 5.34 -2.15
CA MET A 1 0.90 5.20 -2.23
C MET A 1 1.46 6.50 -2.81
N LEU A 2 2.55 7.01 -2.25
CA LEU A 2 3.23 8.21 -2.77
C LEU A 2 4.56 7.76 -3.37
N LEU A 3 4.75 8.05 -4.66
CA LEU A 3 5.95 7.70 -5.41
C LEU A 3 6.43 8.92 -6.20
N ARG A 4 7.70 8.91 -6.60
CA ARG A 4 8.21 9.92 -7.53
C ARG A 4 7.53 9.78 -8.89
N ALA A 5 7.26 10.91 -9.54
CA ALA A 5 6.59 10.93 -10.84
C ALA A 5 7.37 10.21 -11.95
N ASP A 6 8.71 10.16 -11.87
CA ASP A 6 9.54 9.44 -12.84
C ASP A 6 9.28 7.94 -12.84
N TYR A 7 8.82 7.36 -11.73
CA TYR A 7 8.45 5.94 -11.67
C TYR A 7 7.22 5.63 -12.52
N LEU A 8 6.27 6.57 -12.64
CA LEU A 8 5.15 6.41 -13.56
C LEU A 8 5.63 6.41 -15.01
N HIS A 9 6.56 7.29 -15.37
CA HIS A 9 7.15 7.28 -16.71
C HIS A 9 7.85 5.95 -17.02
N LYS A 10 8.65 5.44 -16.07
CA LYS A 10 9.31 4.13 -16.21
C LYS A 10 8.30 3.01 -16.34
N TYR A 11 7.28 2.99 -15.48
CA TYR A 11 6.18 2.04 -15.56
C TYR A 11 5.52 2.04 -16.94
N SER A 12 5.22 3.20 -17.52
CA SER A 12 4.52 3.31 -18.79
C SER A 12 5.41 3.03 -20.00
N CYS A 13 6.65 3.52 -20.01
CA CYS A 13 7.47 3.60 -21.21
C CYS A 13 8.58 2.54 -21.30
N TRP A 14 8.96 1.88 -20.19
CA TRP A 14 9.99 0.84 -20.26
C TRP A 14 9.51 -0.39 -21.01
N THR A 15 10.26 -0.77 -22.04
CA THR A 15 9.98 -1.94 -22.88
C THR A 15 10.08 -3.24 -22.09
N LYS A 16 11.07 -3.34 -21.17
CA LYS A 16 11.23 -4.51 -20.28
C LYS A 16 10.02 -4.79 -19.38
N LEU A 17 9.19 -3.78 -19.11
CA LEU A 17 7.98 -3.92 -18.31
C LEU A 17 6.73 -4.27 -19.14
N ALA A 18 6.82 -4.29 -20.48
CA ALA A 18 5.68 -4.57 -21.35
C ALA A 18 5.00 -5.92 -21.06
N PRO A 19 5.74 -7.03 -20.83
CA PRO A 19 5.10 -8.30 -20.48
C PRO A 19 4.35 -8.23 -19.14
N ALA A 20 4.91 -7.52 -18.15
CA ALA A 20 4.29 -7.33 -16.84
C ALA A 20 3.04 -6.41 -16.92
N ARG A 21 3.07 -5.34 -17.74
CA ARG A 21 1.88 -4.52 -18.01
C ARG A 21 0.75 -5.32 -18.65
N ALA A 22 1.08 -6.24 -19.55
CA ALA A 22 0.07 -7.13 -20.13
C ALA A 22 -0.59 -8.04 -19.08
N VAL A 23 0.09 -8.40 -17.98
CA VAL A 23 -0.54 -9.10 -16.84
C VAL A 23 -1.56 -8.18 -16.17
N VAL A 24 -1.18 -6.94 -15.88
CA VAL A 24 -2.07 -5.94 -15.27
C VAL A 24 -3.34 -5.76 -16.11
N ASP A 25 -3.21 -5.63 -17.43
CA ASP A 25 -4.35 -5.48 -18.33
C ASP A 25 -5.26 -6.72 -18.34
N ARG A 26 -4.69 -7.92 -18.35
CA ARG A 26 -5.45 -9.19 -18.31
C ARG A 26 -6.20 -9.37 -17.00
N HIS A 27 -5.55 -9.09 -15.87
CA HIS A 27 -6.13 -9.25 -14.54
C HIS A 27 -7.06 -8.08 -14.15
N ARG A 28 -6.93 -6.94 -14.83
CA ARG A 28 -7.57 -5.66 -14.46
C ARG A 28 -7.35 -5.34 -12.97
N ASN A 29 -6.11 -5.57 -12.53
CA ASN A 29 -5.66 -5.53 -11.14
C ASN A 29 -4.13 -5.46 -11.12
N CYS A 30 -3.53 -5.29 -9.94
CA CYS A 30 -2.09 -5.40 -9.69
C CYS A 30 -1.21 -4.30 -10.30
N GLU A 31 -1.82 -3.23 -10.82
CA GLU A 31 -1.11 -2.05 -11.32
C GLU A 31 -0.26 -1.41 -10.21
N ASP A 32 -0.78 -1.38 -8.99
CA ASP A 32 -0.10 -0.85 -7.82
C ASP A 32 1.04 -1.77 -7.34
N ILE A 33 0.87 -3.09 -7.45
CA ILE A 33 1.94 -4.07 -7.19
C ILE A 33 3.08 -3.87 -8.20
N LEU A 34 2.77 -3.77 -9.49
CA LEU A 34 3.80 -3.54 -10.51
C LEU A 34 4.49 -2.19 -10.31
N MET A 35 3.77 -1.14 -9.90
CA MET A 35 4.37 0.13 -9.51
C MET A 35 5.34 0.00 -8.31
N ASN A 36 5.04 -0.87 -7.34
CA ASN A 36 5.98 -1.17 -6.24
C ASN A 36 7.21 -1.94 -6.73
N PHE A 37 7.07 -2.86 -7.69
CA PHE A 37 8.21 -3.50 -8.34
C PHE A 37 9.12 -2.44 -9.01
N VAL A 38 8.55 -1.50 -9.76
CA VAL A 38 9.32 -0.42 -10.39
C VAL A 38 10.04 0.41 -9.33
N ALA A 39 9.33 0.87 -8.30
CA ALA A 39 9.94 1.68 -7.24
C ALA A 39 11.09 0.94 -6.53
N ALA A 40 10.92 -0.36 -6.25
CA ALA A 40 11.93 -1.18 -5.59
C ALA A 40 13.13 -1.51 -6.50
N MET A 41 12.90 -1.72 -7.80
CA MET A 41 13.99 -1.89 -8.78
C MET A 41 14.85 -0.63 -8.90
N GLU A 42 14.23 0.56 -8.85
CA GLU A 42 14.92 1.83 -9.01
C GLU A 42 15.63 2.31 -7.74
N SER A 43 15.04 2.06 -6.57
CA SER A 43 15.60 2.52 -5.30
C SER A 43 16.48 1.47 -4.61
N GLY A 44 16.21 0.19 -4.81
CA GLY A 44 16.79 -0.88 -4.00
C GLY A 44 16.26 -0.90 -2.56
N GLU A 45 15.21 -0.13 -2.24
CA GLU A 45 14.70 0.05 -0.88
C GLU A 45 13.28 -0.50 -0.71
N GLY A 46 12.93 -0.83 0.53
CA GLY A 46 11.57 -1.20 0.93
C GLY A 46 10.67 0.04 1.14
N PRO A 47 9.34 -0.13 1.13
CA PRO A 47 8.41 0.98 1.34
C PRO A 47 8.45 1.49 2.80
N LEU A 48 8.17 2.77 3.01
CA LEU A 48 7.98 3.35 4.34
C LEU A 48 6.48 3.48 4.63
N LEU A 49 6.00 2.85 5.71
CA LEU A 49 4.61 2.98 6.11
C LEU A 49 4.42 4.33 6.82
N VAL A 50 3.51 5.16 6.32
CA VAL A 50 3.15 6.43 6.99
C VAL A 50 1.75 6.28 7.58
N GLY A 51 1.68 6.32 8.91
CA GLY A 51 0.45 6.31 9.68
C GLY A 51 -0.24 7.66 9.60
N GLY A 52 -1.48 7.66 9.12
CA GLY A 52 -2.34 8.84 9.06
C GLY A 52 -3.80 8.45 8.93
N ARG A 53 -4.70 9.41 9.16
CA ARG A 53 -6.13 9.27 8.93
C ARG A 53 -6.46 9.80 7.54
N VAL A 54 -6.53 8.91 6.56
CA VAL A 54 -6.95 9.26 5.20
C VAL A 54 -8.34 8.69 4.98
N ARG A 55 -9.29 9.53 4.57
CA ARG A 55 -10.64 9.10 4.22
C ARG A 55 -10.68 8.68 2.75
N ASP A 56 -10.99 7.42 2.50
CA ASP A 56 -11.27 6.92 1.16
C ASP A 56 -12.77 7.04 0.87
N TYR A 57 -13.16 7.98 0.01
CA TYR A 57 -14.56 8.18 -0.37
C TYR A 57 -15.12 7.08 -1.29
N GLY A 58 -14.24 6.26 -1.88
CA GLY A 58 -14.59 5.07 -2.65
C GLY A 58 -14.77 3.82 -1.78
N ASP A 59 -14.32 3.83 -0.52
CA ASP A 59 -14.49 2.71 0.39
C ASP A 59 -15.94 2.66 0.94
N PRO A 60 -16.72 1.63 0.61
CA PRO A 60 -18.11 1.49 1.05
C PRO A 60 -18.26 1.41 2.57
N ARG A 61 -17.20 1.05 3.32
CA ARG A 61 -17.20 1.05 4.79
C ARG A 61 -17.22 2.46 5.39
N ASN A 62 -16.87 3.48 4.59
CA ASN A 62 -16.89 4.88 5.01
C ASN A 62 -18.25 5.56 4.75
N ARG A 63 -19.25 4.82 4.25
CA ARG A 63 -20.63 5.28 4.07
C ARG A 63 -21.53 4.83 5.24
N GLY A 64 -22.55 5.64 5.54
CA GLY A 64 -23.48 5.38 6.64
C GLY A 64 -24.22 4.05 6.50
N LYS A 65 -24.66 3.47 7.64
CA LYS A 65 -25.46 2.23 7.67
C LYS A 65 -26.76 2.44 6.85
N GLY A 66 -26.77 1.94 5.61
CA GLY A 66 -27.92 2.07 4.69
C GLY A 66 -27.59 1.83 3.22
N GLU A 67 -26.34 2.04 2.80
CA GLU A 67 -25.90 1.86 1.40
C GLU A 67 -25.19 0.50 1.18
N THR A 68 -25.84 -0.60 1.57
CA THR A 68 -25.24 -1.95 1.60
C THR A 68 -25.02 -2.59 0.22
N GLU A 69 -25.70 -2.12 -0.83
CA GLU A 69 -25.59 -2.74 -2.16
C GLU A 69 -24.33 -2.31 -2.94
N ILE A 70 -23.89 -1.06 -2.82
CA ILE A 70 -22.72 -0.53 -3.55
C ILE A 70 -21.43 -1.20 -3.04
N GLY A 71 -21.38 -1.58 -1.77
CA GLY A 71 -20.20 -2.21 -1.17
C GLY A 71 -19.87 -3.61 -1.67
N ARG A 72 -20.82 -4.29 -2.33
CA ARG A 72 -20.59 -5.61 -2.95
C ARG A 72 -19.93 -5.52 -4.33
N VAL A 73 -19.87 -4.33 -4.91
CA VAL A 73 -19.39 -4.08 -6.29
C VAL A 73 -17.88 -3.78 -6.33
N GLY A 74 -17.26 -3.49 -5.18
CA GLY A 74 -15.83 -3.23 -5.08
C GLY A 74 -14.99 -4.44 -5.56
N LEU A 75 -13.92 -4.19 -6.32
CA LEU A 75 -13.02 -5.26 -6.76
C LEU A 75 -12.45 -6.05 -5.55
N SER A 76 -12.14 -5.34 -4.46
CA SER A 76 -11.59 -5.94 -3.24
C SER A 76 -12.57 -6.76 -2.40
N SER A 77 -13.88 -6.68 -2.66
CA SER A 77 -14.88 -7.54 -1.99
C SER A 77 -15.04 -8.92 -2.66
N ARG A 78 -14.40 -9.16 -3.81
CA ARG A 78 -14.42 -10.47 -4.50
C ARG A 78 -13.38 -11.41 -3.87
N LYS A 79 -13.76 -12.65 -3.55
CA LYS A 79 -12.84 -13.65 -2.95
C LYS A 79 -11.58 -13.88 -3.80
N GLU A 80 -11.74 -13.93 -5.11
CA GLU A 80 -10.67 -14.16 -6.09
C GLU A 80 -9.66 -13.01 -6.16
N HIS A 81 -10.02 -11.81 -5.68
CA HIS A 81 -9.15 -10.63 -5.78
C HIS A 81 -7.82 -10.84 -5.05
N TRP A 82 -7.84 -11.41 -3.85
CA TRP A 82 -6.64 -11.61 -3.04
C TRP A 82 -5.72 -12.69 -3.62
N GLU A 83 -6.30 -13.78 -4.12
CA GLU A 83 -5.56 -14.83 -4.83
C GLU A 83 -4.91 -14.28 -6.11
N SER A 84 -5.67 -13.49 -6.88
CA SER A 84 -5.15 -12.84 -8.08
C SER A 84 -3.96 -11.92 -7.78
N ARG A 85 -3.95 -11.22 -6.64
CA ARG A 85 -2.82 -10.36 -6.24
C ARG A 85 -1.57 -11.17 -5.89
N GLY A 86 -1.71 -12.31 -5.24
CA GLY A 86 -0.60 -13.25 -5.01
C GLY A 86 -0.03 -13.77 -6.33
N ASN A 87 -0.89 -14.16 -7.27
CA ASN A 87 -0.48 -14.65 -8.59
C ASN A 87 0.28 -13.58 -9.40
N CYS A 88 -0.13 -12.32 -9.32
CA CYS A 88 0.58 -11.21 -9.97
C CYS A 88 2.04 -11.10 -9.50
N ILE A 89 2.32 -11.26 -8.20
CA ILE A 89 3.69 -11.20 -7.66
C ILE A 89 4.55 -12.31 -8.29
N THR A 90 4.01 -13.53 -8.37
CA THR A 90 4.68 -14.68 -8.99
C THR A 90 4.92 -14.47 -10.48
N GLU A 91 3.94 -13.94 -11.22
CA GLU A 91 4.11 -13.64 -12.65
C GLU A 91 5.15 -12.53 -12.88
N PHE A 92 5.14 -11.46 -12.09
CA PHE A 92 6.13 -10.39 -12.20
C PHE A 92 7.54 -10.89 -11.90
N HIS A 93 7.71 -11.70 -10.85
CA HIS A 93 8.99 -12.37 -10.57
C HIS A 93 9.49 -13.12 -11.80
N ARG A 94 8.63 -13.97 -12.39
CA ARG A 94 8.99 -14.83 -13.52
C ARG A 94 9.33 -14.02 -14.77
N LEU A 95 8.54 -13.00 -15.08
CA LEU A 95 8.69 -12.19 -16.30
C LEU A 95 9.87 -11.22 -16.24
N LEU A 96 10.14 -10.65 -15.06
CA LEU A 96 11.21 -9.67 -14.88
C LEU A 96 12.53 -10.33 -14.47
N GLY A 97 12.51 -11.59 -14.06
CA GLY A 97 13.70 -12.36 -13.65
C GLY A 97 14.29 -11.92 -12.31
N VAL A 98 13.57 -11.10 -11.54
CA VAL A 98 14.03 -10.53 -10.27
C VAL A 98 12.88 -10.43 -9.26
N MET A 99 13.20 -10.56 -7.98
CA MET A 99 12.31 -10.18 -6.87
C MET A 99 12.85 -8.90 -6.21
N PRO A 100 12.42 -7.71 -6.66
CA PRO A 100 12.94 -6.44 -6.14
C PRO A 100 12.26 -6.02 -4.84
N LEU A 101 11.05 -6.53 -4.54
CA LEU A 101 10.31 -6.15 -3.34
C LEU A 101 11.10 -6.52 -2.07
N ARG A 102 11.24 -5.54 -1.18
CA ARG A 102 11.95 -5.71 0.10
C ARG A 102 11.00 -5.47 1.25
N TYR A 103 11.16 -6.28 2.30
CA TYR A 103 10.51 -6.03 3.57
C TYR A 103 11.03 -4.73 4.18
N SER A 104 10.13 -3.99 4.79
CA SER A 104 10.44 -2.82 5.60
C SER A 104 9.52 -2.84 6.80
N TYR A 105 10.10 -2.52 7.96
CA TYR A 105 9.41 -2.50 9.25
C TYR A 105 9.26 -1.07 9.78
N GLY A 106 9.80 -0.09 9.05
CA GLY A 106 9.70 1.32 9.41
C GLY A 106 8.28 1.84 9.28
N LYS A 107 7.80 2.51 10.33
CA LYS A 107 6.52 3.22 10.33
C LYS A 107 6.70 4.62 10.88
N VAL A 108 6.36 5.64 10.10
CA VAL A 108 6.24 7.01 10.56
C VAL A 108 4.84 7.21 11.11
N VAL A 109 4.71 7.84 12.27
CA VAL A 109 3.42 8.24 12.86
C VAL A 109 3.48 9.72 13.17
N GLY A 110 2.37 10.44 12.92
CA GLY A 110 2.33 11.91 13.08
C GLY A 110 2.53 12.37 14.52
N GLU A 111 2.08 11.57 15.48
CA GLU A 111 2.32 11.75 16.90
C GLU A 111 2.56 10.37 17.52
N ILE A 112 3.67 10.24 18.23
CA ILE A 112 3.74 9.25 19.30
C ILE A 112 2.99 9.94 20.44
N GLY A 113 1.74 9.57 20.72
CA GLY A 113 1.19 9.89 22.04
C GLY A 113 2.21 9.38 23.06
N GLU A 114 2.74 10.27 23.89
CA GLU A 114 4.02 10.07 24.60
C GLU A 114 4.18 8.68 25.24
N GLN A 115 5.39 8.13 25.11
CA GLN A 115 5.80 6.81 25.61
C GLN A 115 6.17 6.80 27.10
N GLY A 116 5.49 7.60 27.93
CA GLY A 116 5.88 7.73 29.33
C GLY A 116 4.72 8.03 30.26
N LEU A 117 4.58 7.19 31.30
CA LEU A 117 3.86 7.57 32.50
C LEU A 117 4.84 8.25 33.46
N CYS A 118 4.65 9.53 33.72
CA CYS A 118 5.41 10.32 34.69
C CYS A 118 4.65 10.42 36.02
N ARG A 119 5.37 10.46 37.13
CA ARG A 119 4.76 10.65 38.45
C ARG A 119 4.59 12.16 38.74
N LYS A 120 3.40 12.71 38.52
CA LYS A 120 3.03 14.10 38.87
C LYS A 120 1.98 14.10 39.98
N ALA A 121 2.19 14.92 41.03
CA ALA A 121 1.31 14.98 42.21
C ALA A 121 0.97 13.60 42.83
N GLY A 122 1.92 12.66 42.79
CA GLY A 122 1.74 11.30 43.31
C GLY A 122 0.99 10.33 42.40
N LYS A 123 0.47 10.78 41.24
CA LYS A 123 -0.22 9.95 40.24
C LYS A 123 0.67 9.71 39.02
N LEU A 124 0.52 8.55 38.39
CA LEU A 124 1.10 8.28 37.07
C LEU A 124 0.19 8.91 36.01
N VAL A 125 0.70 9.89 35.29
CA VAL A 125 0.00 10.62 34.22
C VAL A 125 0.88 10.65 32.97
N LEU A 126 0.30 10.98 31.81
CA LEU A 126 1.12 11.24 30.63
C LEU A 126 2.03 12.45 30.90
N CYS A 127 3.28 12.38 30.43
CA CYS A 127 4.29 13.36 30.80
C CYS A 127 3.99 14.78 30.26
N ASP A 128 3.18 14.88 29.20
CA ASP A 128 2.68 16.08 28.52
C ASP A 128 1.42 16.69 29.14
N GLN A 129 0.74 16.03 30.08
CA GLN A 129 -0.40 16.62 30.79
C GLN A 129 0.09 17.58 31.89
N ASP A 130 -0.26 18.86 31.78
CA ASP A 130 -0.01 19.90 32.81
C ASP A 130 -0.68 19.58 34.16
#